data_AF-A0A9K3NDJ5-F1
#
_entry.id   AF-A0A9K3NDJ5-F1
#
_cell.length_a   1.000
_cell.length_b   1.000
_cell.length_c   1.000
_cell.angle_alpha   90.00
_cell.angle_beta   90.00
_cell.angle_gamma   90.00
#
_symmetry.space_group_name_H-M   'P 1'
#
loop_
_entity.id
_entity.type
_entity.pdbx_description
1 polymer ?
#
loop_
_entity_poly.entity_id
_entity_poly.type
_entity_poly.pdbx_seq_one_letter_code
_entity_poly.pdbx_strand_id
1 'polypeptide(L)'
;MLRIINAALNDELFFAIANHTLTVVEADASYTKPFDTEAIMITPGQTYTVILNTNQHTHDSNGLFLMAARPYLTSVFPFDNSTTIGFLKYKGTMDEHMVLPKASNLVLPHHLPRMEDHAYATQFVRKLRSLGTTRYPCVVPKTIDKRVVIAISLNLQNCPPNQRCKGYNGKRFAASMNNQSFVRPMTSILEWHYKNFSSMQYSIDFPLQPPSVFDYTGVDPLTHNLNPNFGTKLFVVEYGTQLEIVLQDTSFLNLENHPIHVHGHNFFIVGRGFGNFNVEKDTAGYNLVDPPERNTVGVPMGGWATIRINANNPGVWFIHCHLEEHTSWGLATGFIVKDGSEPYQRLISPPDDLPRC
;
A
#
# COMPACT_ATOMS: atom_id res chain seq x y z
N MET A 1 9.52 -1.71 23.05
CA MET A 1 8.76 -1.18 21.90
C MET A 1 9.61 -1.36 20.66
N LEU A 2 9.06 -1.92 19.59
CA LEU A 2 9.72 -2.07 18.30
C LEU A 2 8.97 -1.25 17.25
N ARG A 3 9.70 -0.45 16.47
CA ARG A 3 9.16 0.30 15.33
C ARG A 3 9.61 -0.42 14.06
N ILE A 4 8.67 -1.02 13.37
CA ILE A 4 8.91 -1.87 12.20
C ILE A 4 8.48 -1.08 10.97
N ILE A 5 9.38 -0.99 10.01
CA ILE A 5 9.20 -0.21 8.78
C ILE A 5 9.52 -1.16 7.63
N ASN A 6 8.60 -1.33 6.68
CA ASN A 6 8.91 -2.02 5.44
C ASN A 6 9.40 -0.99 4.41
N ALA A 7 10.72 -0.89 4.29
CA ALA A 7 11.41 -0.09 3.30
C ALA A 7 11.90 -0.92 2.09
N ALA A 8 11.40 -2.16 1.93
CA ALA A 8 11.65 -2.95 0.73
C ALA A 8 11.00 -2.28 -0.48
N LEU A 9 11.59 -2.50 -1.66
CA LEU A 9 11.08 -1.90 -2.89
C LEU A 9 9.93 -2.71 -3.49
N ASN A 10 9.98 -4.03 -3.43
CA ASN A 10 9.04 -4.90 -4.16
C ASN A 10 8.50 -6.09 -3.34
N ASP A 11 8.80 -6.18 -2.04
CA ASP A 11 8.38 -7.31 -1.21
C ASP A 11 7.51 -6.87 -0.04
N GLU A 12 6.31 -7.44 0.02
CA GLU A 12 5.53 -7.51 1.25
C GLU A 12 6.14 -8.58 2.15
N LEU A 13 6.14 -8.36 3.46
CA LEU A 13 6.88 -9.20 4.39
C LEU A 13 6.00 -9.72 5.50
N PHE A 14 6.19 -10.99 5.85
CA PHE A 14 5.89 -11.48 7.18
C PHE A 14 7.10 -11.25 8.09
N PHE A 15 6.86 -10.83 9.33
CA PHE A 15 7.88 -10.67 10.36
C PHE A 15 7.45 -11.35 11.66
N ALA A 16 8.35 -12.11 12.30
CA ALA A 16 8.08 -12.78 13.57
C ALA A 16 9.32 -12.82 14.47
N ILE A 17 9.11 -13.00 15.77
CA ILE A 17 10.16 -13.22 16.77
C ILE A 17 9.90 -14.55 17.46
N ALA A 18 10.90 -15.44 17.48
CA ALA A 18 10.79 -16.76 18.08
C ALA A 18 10.32 -16.67 19.54
N ASN A 19 9.30 -17.46 19.90
CA ASN A 19 8.69 -17.55 21.23
C ASN A 19 8.12 -16.24 21.79
N HIS A 20 7.85 -15.23 20.97
CA HIS A 20 7.31 -13.96 21.44
C HIS A 20 6.01 -13.59 20.74
N THR A 21 5.03 -13.17 21.53
CA THR A 21 3.84 -12.46 21.05
C THR A 21 4.14 -10.97 20.92
N LEU A 22 3.60 -10.36 19.87
CA LEU A 22 3.73 -8.94 19.55
C LEU A 22 2.36 -8.27 19.75
N THR A 23 2.29 -7.24 20.58
CA THR A 23 1.07 -6.44 20.74
C THR A 23 1.16 -5.23 19.81
N VAL A 24 0.37 -5.19 18.75
CA VAL A 24 0.31 -4.05 17.81
C VAL A 24 -0.43 -2.89 18.46
N VAL A 25 0.18 -1.71 18.48
CA VAL A 25 -0.39 -0.51 19.14
C VAL A 25 -0.43 0.74 18.25
N GLU A 26 0.29 0.73 17.14
CA GLU A 26 0.35 1.84 16.18
C GLU A 26 0.55 1.28 14.78
N ALA A 27 -0.02 1.97 13.80
CA ALA A 27 0.00 1.61 12.40
C ALA A 27 0.02 2.93 11.60
N ASP A 28 1.07 3.18 10.80
CA ASP A 28 1.23 4.43 10.02
C ASP A 28 1.06 5.71 10.85
N ALA A 29 1.78 5.77 11.98
CA ALA A 29 1.73 6.86 12.97
C ALA A 29 0.34 7.12 13.60
N SER A 30 -0.62 6.21 13.41
CA SER A 30 -1.96 6.27 14.02
C SER A 30 -2.11 5.16 15.05
N TYR A 31 -2.61 5.49 16.24
CA TYR A 31 -2.83 4.47 17.28
C TYR A 31 -3.94 3.51 16.87
N THR A 32 -3.70 2.22 17.12
CA THR A 32 -4.68 1.16 16.90
C THR A 32 -5.29 0.71 18.21
N LYS A 33 -6.46 0.06 18.17
CA LYS A 33 -6.88 -0.79 19.28
C LYS A 33 -5.83 -1.89 19.46
N PRO A 34 -5.23 -2.04 20.65
CA PRO A 34 -4.20 -3.04 20.85
C PRO A 34 -4.71 -4.45 20.55
N PHE A 35 -3.93 -5.23 19.82
CA PHE A 35 -4.20 -6.65 19.63
C PHE A 35 -2.91 -7.45 19.55
N ASP A 36 -2.99 -8.70 20.01
CA ASP A 36 -1.87 -9.61 20.02
C ASP A 36 -1.78 -10.43 18.73
N THR A 37 -0.54 -10.68 18.30
CA THR A 37 -0.22 -11.48 17.12
C THR A 37 1.14 -12.16 17.28
N GLU A 38 1.36 -13.28 16.62
CA GLU A 38 2.65 -13.99 16.66
C GLU A 38 3.57 -13.56 15.51
N ALA A 39 2.98 -13.09 14.40
CA ALA A 39 3.68 -12.49 13.29
C ALA A 39 2.92 -11.26 12.74
N ILE A 40 3.63 -10.39 12.05
CA ILE A 40 3.11 -9.19 11.40
C ILE A 40 3.14 -9.39 9.89
N MET A 41 2.09 -8.97 9.20
CA MET A 41 2.11 -8.76 7.76
C MET A 41 2.28 -7.25 7.49
N ILE A 42 3.28 -6.88 6.69
CA ILE A 42 3.63 -5.48 6.43
C ILE A 42 4.01 -5.28 4.97
N THR A 43 3.38 -4.31 4.30
CA THR A 43 3.69 -3.99 2.90
C THR A 43 4.65 -2.79 2.81
N PRO A 44 5.40 -2.62 1.71
CA PRO A 44 6.19 -1.42 1.47
C PRO A 44 5.43 -0.13 1.75
N GLY A 45 6.10 0.83 2.39
CA GLY A 45 5.52 2.10 2.82
C GLY A 45 4.79 2.07 4.16
N GLN A 46 4.41 0.88 4.65
CA GLN A 46 3.73 0.74 5.94
C GLN A 46 4.72 0.74 7.11
N THR A 47 4.21 1.19 8.25
CA THR A 47 4.89 1.09 9.55
C THR A 47 3.96 0.49 10.61
N TYR A 48 4.56 -0.20 11.58
CA TYR A 48 3.89 -0.64 12.80
C TYR A 48 4.77 -0.36 14.02
N THR A 49 4.13 0.02 15.12
CA THR A 49 4.76 -0.02 16.44
C THR A 49 4.15 -1.15 17.25
N VAL A 50 5.00 -2.01 17.81
CA VAL A 50 4.58 -3.13 18.66
C VAL A 50 5.23 -3.09 20.05
N ILE A 51 4.49 -3.56 21.04
CA ILE A 51 5.01 -3.87 22.37
C ILE A 51 5.48 -5.32 22.35
N LEU A 52 6.73 -5.52 22.75
CA LEU A 52 7.36 -6.81 22.94
C LEU A 52 7.59 -6.97 24.44
N ASN A 53 7.08 -8.05 25.03
CA ASN A 53 7.37 -8.41 26.42
C ASN A 53 8.50 -9.44 26.46
N THR A 54 9.63 -9.10 27.10
CA THR A 54 10.79 -9.99 27.20
C THR A 54 10.66 -10.92 28.42
N ASN A 55 9.69 -11.83 28.37
CA ASN A 55 9.29 -12.71 29.48
C ASN A 55 9.61 -14.19 29.27
N GLN A 56 10.40 -14.52 28.24
CA GLN A 56 10.70 -15.91 27.89
C GLN A 56 11.88 -16.45 28.71
N HIS A 57 11.68 -17.63 29.31
CA HIS A 57 12.72 -18.33 30.08
C HIS A 57 13.41 -19.43 29.27
N THR A 58 12.74 -20.00 28.27
CA THR A 58 13.29 -20.99 27.34
C THR A 58 13.83 -20.29 26.08
N HIS A 59 15.15 -20.27 25.94
CA HIS A 59 15.89 -19.77 24.79
C HIS A 59 16.59 -20.93 24.06
N ASP A 60 17.12 -20.66 22.86
CA ASP A 60 18.02 -21.63 22.21
C ASP A 60 19.29 -21.86 23.06
N SER A 61 20.14 -22.82 22.67
CA SER A 61 21.37 -23.13 23.42
C SER A 61 22.34 -21.95 23.59
N ASN A 62 22.12 -20.83 22.90
CA ASN A 62 22.96 -19.63 22.93
C ASN A 62 22.31 -18.43 23.64
N GLY A 63 21.11 -18.57 24.21
CA GLY A 63 20.43 -17.44 24.85
C GLY A 63 19.79 -16.45 23.88
N LEU A 64 19.54 -16.87 22.64
CA LEU A 64 19.06 -16.02 21.54
C LEU A 64 17.63 -16.38 21.14
N PHE A 65 16.89 -15.36 20.69
CA PHE A 65 15.61 -15.49 20.02
C PHE A 65 15.75 -14.98 18.60
N LEU A 66 15.46 -15.84 17.62
CA LEU A 66 15.56 -15.46 16.22
C LEU A 66 14.42 -14.53 15.83
N MET A 67 14.74 -13.36 15.29
CA MET A 67 13.83 -12.51 14.54
C MET A 67 13.97 -12.89 13.06
N ALA A 68 12.87 -12.99 12.34
CA ALA A 68 12.94 -13.33 10.92
C ALA A 68 11.87 -12.59 10.13
N ALA A 69 12.24 -12.13 8.94
CA ALA A 69 11.30 -11.63 7.95
C ALA A 69 11.47 -12.36 6.62
N ARG A 70 10.34 -12.68 5.98
CA ARG A 70 10.32 -13.33 4.66
C ARG A 70 9.22 -12.74 3.78
N PRO A 71 9.33 -12.85 2.46
CA PRO A 71 8.29 -12.44 1.54
C PRO A 71 6.91 -13.06 1.82
N TYR A 72 5.86 -12.26 1.65
CA TYR A 72 4.49 -12.69 1.40
C TYR A 72 4.28 -12.71 -0.11
N LEU A 73 4.13 -13.91 -0.67
CA LEU A 73 4.13 -14.15 -2.11
C LEU A 73 2.72 -14.10 -2.67
N THR A 74 2.43 -13.10 -3.51
CA THR A 74 1.25 -13.07 -4.39
C THR A 74 1.61 -12.99 -5.87
N SER A 75 2.89 -12.84 -6.19
CA SER A 75 3.37 -12.71 -7.56
C SER A 75 3.71 -14.04 -8.20
N VAL A 76 3.49 -14.16 -9.51
CA VAL A 76 4.04 -15.27 -10.33
C VAL A 76 5.40 -14.92 -10.95
N PHE A 77 5.89 -13.70 -10.75
CA PHE A 77 7.18 -13.26 -11.27
C PHE A 77 8.36 -13.70 -10.40
N PRO A 78 9.56 -13.84 -10.97
CA PRO A 78 10.77 -14.11 -10.18
C PRO A 78 11.01 -13.02 -9.13
N PHE A 79 11.34 -13.43 -7.91
CA PHE A 79 11.62 -12.54 -6.77
C PHE A 79 12.73 -13.14 -5.89
N ASP A 80 13.27 -12.34 -4.96
CA ASP A 80 14.20 -12.83 -3.95
C ASP A 80 13.42 -13.53 -2.83
N ASN A 81 13.51 -14.86 -2.77
CA ASN A 81 12.82 -15.67 -1.77
C ASN A 81 13.64 -15.90 -0.49
N SER A 82 14.72 -15.15 -0.28
CA SER A 82 15.52 -15.27 0.93
C SER A 82 14.75 -14.82 2.17
N THR A 83 15.09 -15.40 3.32
CA THR A 83 14.60 -14.96 4.63
C THR A 83 15.71 -14.18 5.31
N THR A 84 15.44 -12.94 5.69
CA THR A 84 16.36 -12.16 6.51
C THR A 84 16.16 -12.52 7.98
N ILE A 85 17.25 -12.52 8.74
CA ILE A 85 17.26 -12.90 10.15
C ILE A 85 17.95 -11.83 11.00
N GLY A 86 17.51 -11.72 12.24
CA GLY A 86 18.15 -10.95 13.30
C GLY A 86 18.07 -11.70 14.61
N PHE A 87 18.77 -11.21 15.64
CA PHE A 87 18.81 -11.86 16.94
C PHE A 87 18.34 -10.90 18.02
N LEU A 88 17.35 -11.33 18.81
CA LEU A 88 16.97 -10.71 20.06
C LEU A 88 17.68 -11.46 21.19
N LYS A 89 18.42 -10.72 22.01
CA LYS A 89 19.17 -11.27 23.15
C LYS A 89 18.76 -10.59 24.43
N TYR A 90 18.52 -11.37 25.47
CA TYR A 90 18.25 -10.84 26.80
C TYR A 90 19.57 -10.52 27.52
N LYS A 91 19.57 -9.46 28.34
CA LYS A 91 20.73 -9.12 29.16
C LYS A 91 20.86 -10.17 30.29
N GLY A 92 22.06 -10.75 30.44
CA GLY A 92 22.37 -11.68 31.53
C GLY A 92 22.35 -13.18 31.17
N THR A 93 22.00 -13.55 29.94
CA THR A 93 22.05 -14.95 29.45
C THR A 93 23.42 -15.32 28.86
N MET A 94 24.52 -14.72 29.35
CA MET A 94 25.85 -14.92 28.76
C MET A 94 26.49 -16.25 29.18
N ASP A 95 27.02 -16.94 28.17
CA ASP A 95 28.27 -17.70 28.24
C ASP A 95 29.36 -16.81 27.62
N GLU A 96 30.58 -16.76 28.18
CA GLU A 96 31.66 -15.82 27.79
C GLU A 96 32.21 -16.07 26.37
N HIS A 97 31.80 -17.17 25.72
CA HIS A 97 32.24 -17.60 24.40
C HIS A 97 31.09 -17.75 23.39
N MET A 98 30.19 -16.76 23.31
CA MET A 98 29.07 -16.81 22.36
C MET A 98 29.55 -16.79 20.89
N VAL A 99 29.30 -17.88 20.17
CA VAL A 99 29.47 -17.96 18.71
C VAL A 99 28.11 -17.86 18.05
N LEU A 100 27.94 -16.94 17.10
CA LEU A 100 26.69 -16.85 16.34
C LEU A 100 26.46 -18.17 15.57
N PRO A 101 25.27 -18.79 15.69
CA PRO A 101 24.97 -20.01 14.97
C PRO A 101 25.06 -19.79 13.45
N LYS A 102 25.62 -20.78 12.74
CA LYS A 102 25.66 -20.78 11.27
C LYS A 102 24.24 -20.82 10.73
N ALA A 103 23.98 -20.12 9.62
CA ALA A 103 22.66 -20.05 8.99
C ALA A 103 22.05 -21.44 8.70
N SER A 104 22.87 -22.42 8.34
CA SER A 104 22.46 -23.80 8.08
C SER A 104 21.83 -24.52 9.28
N ASN A 105 22.07 -24.04 10.50
CA ASN A 105 21.64 -24.67 11.75
C ASN A 105 20.53 -23.87 12.45
N LEU A 106 20.06 -22.78 11.84
CA LEU A 106 19.01 -21.95 12.40
C LEU A 106 17.64 -22.55 12.14
N VAL A 107 16.81 -22.59 13.17
CA VAL A 107 15.39 -22.93 13.07
C VAL A 107 14.60 -21.62 13.03
N LEU A 108 13.87 -21.39 11.94
CA LEU A 108 13.01 -20.21 11.80
C LEU A 108 11.89 -20.23 12.85
N PRO A 109 11.36 -19.07 13.27
CA PRO A 109 10.25 -19.03 14.21
C PRO A 109 9.09 -19.89 13.70
N HIS A 110 8.59 -20.81 14.53
CA HIS A 110 7.50 -21.73 14.14
C HIS A 110 6.25 -20.98 13.63
N HIS A 111 6.00 -19.79 14.20
CA HIS A 111 4.85 -18.94 13.87
C HIS A 111 5.12 -17.97 12.73
N LEU A 112 6.30 -18.00 12.08
CA LEU A 112 6.53 -17.22 10.87
C LEU A 112 5.74 -17.88 9.72
N PRO A 113 4.72 -17.21 9.16
CA PRO A 113 3.86 -17.80 8.13
C PRO A 113 4.65 -18.25 6.90
N ARG A 114 4.08 -19.19 6.14
CA ARG A 114 4.61 -19.54 4.81
C ARG A 114 4.42 -18.37 3.86
N MET A 115 5.22 -18.29 2.79
CA MET A 115 5.15 -17.16 1.86
C MET A 115 3.75 -17.03 1.25
N GLU A 116 3.07 -18.15 0.99
CA GLU A 116 1.76 -18.24 0.36
C GLU A 116 0.59 -18.25 1.37
N ASP A 117 0.82 -17.87 2.62
CA ASP A 117 -0.22 -17.87 3.67
C ASP A 117 -1.16 -16.66 3.57
N HIS A 118 -1.96 -16.63 2.50
CA HIS A 118 -2.95 -15.58 2.24
C HIS A 118 -4.00 -15.47 3.34
N ALA A 119 -4.32 -16.60 3.98
CA ALA A 119 -5.28 -16.65 5.08
C ALA A 119 -4.74 -15.87 6.29
N TYR A 120 -3.48 -16.07 6.64
CA TYR A 120 -2.83 -15.31 7.71
C TYR A 120 -2.75 -13.82 7.39
N ALA A 121 -2.29 -13.45 6.18
CA ALA A 121 -2.23 -12.05 5.75
C ALA A 121 -3.60 -11.36 5.88
N THR A 122 -4.66 -12.01 5.40
CA THR A 122 -6.04 -11.52 5.47
C THR A 122 -6.53 -11.38 6.91
N GLN A 123 -6.27 -12.38 7.77
CA GLN A 123 -6.69 -12.34 9.17
C GLN A 123 -5.95 -11.25 9.95
N PHE A 124 -4.65 -11.07 9.71
CA PHE A 124 -3.87 -10.03 10.36
C PHE A 124 -4.43 -8.64 10.04
N VAL A 125 -4.61 -8.30 8.75
CA VAL A 125 -5.07 -6.96 8.37
C VAL A 125 -6.52 -6.66 8.78
N ARG A 126 -7.34 -7.70 9.06
CA ARG A 126 -8.71 -7.57 9.59
C ARG A 126 -8.77 -7.22 11.08
N LYS A 127 -7.70 -7.47 11.85
CA LYS A 127 -7.61 -7.09 13.27
C LYS A 127 -7.38 -5.59 13.46
N LEU A 128 -6.86 -4.90 12.44
CA LEU A 128 -6.55 -3.47 12.51
C LEU A 128 -7.82 -2.62 12.64
N ARG A 129 -7.87 -1.82 13.70
CA ARG A 129 -8.94 -0.85 14.00
C ARG A 129 -8.32 0.39 14.62
N SER A 130 -8.85 1.57 14.29
CA SER A 130 -8.41 2.81 14.93
C SER A 130 -8.71 2.79 16.43
N LEU A 131 -7.85 3.40 17.24
CA LEU A 131 -8.00 3.43 18.71
C LEU A 131 -9.37 3.99 19.13
N GLY A 132 -9.83 5.09 18.51
CA GLY A 132 -11.20 5.57 18.63
C GLY A 132 -11.62 5.98 20.04
N THR A 133 -10.78 6.75 20.73
CA THR A 133 -11.06 7.27 22.09
C THR A 133 -11.33 8.78 22.05
N THR A 134 -11.79 9.37 23.15
CA THR A 134 -11.98 10.84 23.23
C THR A 134 -10.69 11.62 22.97
N ARG A 135 -9.53 11.09 23.38
CA ARG A 135 -8.22 11.72 23.15
C ARG A 135 -7.68 11.47 21.74
N TYR A 136 -8.01 10.32 21.16
CA TYR A 136 -7.59 9.90 19.82
C TYR A 136 -8.83 9.50 19.00
N PRO A 137 -9.62 10.49 18.56
CA PRO A 137 -10.90 10.24 17.90
C PRO A 137 -10.69 9.64 16.50
N CYS A 138 -11.58 8.74 16.10
CA CYS A 138 -11.65 8.26 14.72
C CYS A 138 -12.63 9.15 13.95
N VAL A 139 -12.10 10.01 13.07
CA VAL A 139 -12.89 11.00 12.31
C VAL A 139 -13.15 10.51 10.88
N VAL A 140 -13.71 9.30 10.77
CA VAL A 140 -14.08 8.72 9.47
C VAL A 140 -15.20 9.52 8.80
N PRO A 141 -15.06 9.89 7.51
CA PRO A 141 -16.15 10.49 6.74
C PRO A 141 -17.36 9.55 6.71
N LYS A 142 -18.53 10.02 7.14
CA LYS A 142 -19.75 9.20 7.18
C LYS A 142 -20.58 9.36 5.93
N THR A 143 -20.62 10.55 5.36
CA THR A 143 -21.24 10.86 4.07
C THR A 143 -20.20 10.90 2.98
N ILE A 144 -20.62 10.72 1.73
CA ILE A 144 -19.74 10.72 0.57
C ILE A 144 -20.18 11.83 -0.39
N ASP A 145 -19.31 12.79 -0.61
CA ASP A 145 -19.53 13.89 -1.56
C ASP A 145 -19.08 13.48 -2.96
N LYS A 146 -18.01 12.67 -3.04
CA LYS A 146 -17.46 12.16 -4.31
C LYS A 146 -16.93 10.74 -4.14
N ARG A 147 -17.27 9.87 -5.09
CA ARG A 147 -16.73 8.51 -5.20
C ARG A 147 -15.90 8.38 -6.46
N VAL A 148 -14.76 7.70 -6.32
CA VAL A 148 -13.86 7.30 -7.42
C VAL A 148 -13.66 5.79 -7.34
N VAL A 149 -13.79 5.09 -8.45
CA VAL A 149 -13.49 3.65 -8.56
C VAL A 149 -12.28 3.52 -9.46
N ILE A 150 -11.22 2.89 -8.96
CA ILE A 150 -9.93 2.73 -9.62
C ILE A 150 -9.65 1.24 -9.78
N ALA A 151 -9.73 0.74 -11.01
CA ALA A 151 -9.17 -0.55 -11.38
C ALA A 151 -7.64 -0.44 -11.44
N ILE A 152 -6.96 -1.34 -10.74
CA ILE A 152 -5.50 -1.45 -10.68
C ILE A 152 -5.10 -2.64 -11.53
N SER A 153 -4.23 -2.39 -12.50
CA SER A 153 -3.83 -3.43 -13.45
C SER A 153 -2.34 -3.42 -13.71
N LEU A 154 -1.77 -4.62 -13.79
CA LEU A 154 -0.58 -4.85 -14.58
C LEU A 154 -0.98 -4.95 -16.06
N ASN A 155 -0.05 -4.60 -16.94
CA ASN A 155 -0.30 -4.42 -18.36
C ASN A 155 0.87 -4.92 -19.20
N LEU A 156 0.59 -5.18 -20.48
CA LEU A 156 1.59 -5.46 -21.49
C LEU A 156 1.41 -4.50 -22.67
N GLN A 157 2.39 -3.63 -22.84
CA GLN A 157 2.43 -2.68 -23.94
C GLN A 157 3.13 -3.31 -25.15
N ASN A 158 2.51 -3.22 -26.32
CA ASN A 158 3.13 -3.61 -27.58
C ASN A 158 4.47 -2.89 -27.77
N CYS A 159 5.47 -3.66 -28.21
CA CYS A 159 6.79 -3.11 -28.47
C CYS A 159 6.72 -2.08 -29.62
N PRO A 160 7.44 -0.95 -29.55
CA PRO A 160 7.49 0.00 -30.64
C PRO A 160 7.96 -0.65 -31.95
N PRO A 161 7.51 -0.17 -33.11
CA PRO A 161 7.99 -0.66 -34.40
C PRO A 161 9.53 -0.63 -34.46
N ASN A 162 10.13 -1.68 -35.03
CA ASN A 162 11.59 -1.85 -35.18
C ASN A 162 12.38 -1.94 -33.86
N GLN A 163 11.72 -2.20 -32.73
CA GLN A 163 12.38 -2.51 -31.47
C GLN A 163 12.09 -3.95 -31.05
N ARG A 164 13.03 -4.54 -30.29
CA ARG A 164 12.83 -5.84 -29.64
C ARG A 164 12.70 -5.64 -28.14
N CYS A 165 11.54 -6.02 -27.61
CA CYS A 165 11.28 -5.96 -26.18
C CYS A 165 11.55 -7.34 -25.55
N LYS A 166 12.02 -7.33 -24.29
CA LYS A 166 12.41 -8.53 -23.55
C LYS A 166 11.34 -9.05 -22.58
N GLY A 167 10.22 -8.34 -22.45
CA GLY A 167 9.12 -8.76 -21.58
C GLY A 167 8.35 -9.92 -22.19
N TYR A 168 7.31 -10.34 -21.46
CA TYR A 168 6.48 -11.48 -21.84
C TYR A 168 5.92 -11.34 -23.27
N ASN A 169 6.01 -12.40 -24.07
CA ASN A 169 5.62 -12.43 -25.49
C ASN A 169 6.19 -11.28 -26.34
N GLY A 170 7.41 -10.82 -26.03
CA GLY A 170 8.07 -9.74 -26.76
C GLY A 170 7.43 -8.37 -26.56
N LYS A 171 6.66 -8.18 -25.47
CA LYS A 171 6.03 -6.91 -25.08
C LYS A 171 6.82 -6.22 -23.98
N ARG A 172 6.39 -5.00 -23.61
CA ARG A 172 6.92 -4.25 -22.45
C ARG A 172 5.94 -4.38 -21.29
N PHE A 173 6.45 -4.58 -20.09
CA PHE A 173 5.64 -4.45 -18.89
C PHE A 173 5.24 -2.98 -18.69
N ALA A 174 4.01 -2.81 -18.26
CA ALA A 174 3.42 -1.53 -17.86
C ALA A 174 2.44 -1.81 -16.73
N ALA A 175 1.93 -0.76 -16.11
CA ALA A 175 0.84 -0.83 -15.15
C ALA A 175 -0.02 0.42 -15.25
N SER A 176 -1.24 0.35 -14.75
CA SER A 176 -2.20 1.44 -14.90
C SER A 176 -3.22 1.51 -13.76
N MET A 177 -3.78 2.71 -13.62
CA MET A 177 -4.98 2.98 -12.84
C MET A 177 -6.09 3.42 -13.81
N ASN A 178 -7.22 2.72 -13.85
CA ASN A 178 -8.30 2.91 -14.83
C ASN A 178 -7.82 2.94 -16.30
N ASN A 179 -6.91 2.03 -16.65
CA ASN A 179 -6.31 1.92 -17.99
C ASN A 179 -5.49 3.18 -18.41
N GLN A 180 -5.11 4.02 -17.46
CA GLN A 180 -4.16 5.12 -17.63
C GLN A 180 -2.82 4.73 -16.97
N SER A 181 -1.78 4.56 -17.77
CA SER A 181 -0.42 4.33 -17.30
C SER A 181 0.28 5.67 -17.10
N PHE A 182 0.60 5.97 -15.84
CA PHE A 182 1.13 7.27 -15.45
C PHE A 182 2.53 7.51 -16.01
N VAL A 183 2.67 8.58 -16.77
CA VAL A 183 3.99 9.07 -17.22
C VAL A 183 4.48 10.11 -16.23
N ARG A 184 5.62 9.85 -15.58
CA ARG A 184 6.29 10.87 -14.76
C ARG A 184 6.77 11.99 -15.68
N PRO A 185 6.35 13.23 -15.45
CA PRO A 185 6.71 14.30 -16.35
C PRO A 185 8.06 14.94 -16.01
N MET A 186 8.51 15.82 -16.90
CA MET A 186 9.72 16.61 -16.70
C MET A 186 9.50 17.87 -15.85
N THR A 187 8.26 18.35 -15.72
CA THR A 187 7.95 19.54 -14.90
C THR A 187 7.15 19.18 -13.65
N SER A 188 7.23 20.03 -12.62
CA SER A 188 6.46 19.82 -11.39
C SER A 188 4.97 20.04 -11.62
N ILE A 189 4.15 19.03 -11.29
CA ILE A 189 2.68 19.14 -11.36
C ILE A 189 2.17 20.15 -10.33
N LEU A 190 2.82 20.24 -9.17
CA LEU A 190 2.49 21.24 -8.14
C LEU A 190 2.78 22.66 -8.63
N GLU A 191 3.93 22.86 -9.30
CA GLU A 191 4.28 24.16 -9.89
C GLU A 191 3.31 24.53 -11.02
N TRP A 192 2.95 23.56 -11.86
CA TRP A 192 1.93 23.72 -12.90
C TRP A 192 0.58 24.16 -12.31
N HIS A 193 0.15 23.51 -11.24
CA HIS A 193 -1.08 23.85 -10.53
C HIS A 193 -1.01 25.25 -9.91
N TYR A 194 0.08 25.57 -9.19
CA TYR A 194 0.25 26.85 -8.51
C TYR A 194 0.31 28.04 -9.48
N LYS A 195 1.05 27.90 -10.59
CA LYS A 195 1.20 28.96 -11.60
C LYS A 195 0.03 29.03 -12.58
N ASN A 196 -0.90 28.07 -12.53
CA ASN A 196 -2.05 27.96 -13.42
C ASN A 196 -1.68 28.04 -14.91
N PHE A 197 -0.59 27.38 -15.30
CA PHE A 197 -0.12 27.39 -16.69
C PHE A 197 -0.96 26.46 -17.57
N SER A 198 -1.18 26.84 -18.83
CA SER A 198 -1.66 25.91 -19.85
C SER A 198 -0.53 24.94 -20.21
N SER A 199 -0.70 23.64 -19.93
CA SER A 199 0.26 22.58 -20.31
C SER A 199 -0.47 21.49 -21.09
N MET A 200 0.18 20.97 -22.14
CA MET A 200 -0.28 19.76 -22.85
C MET A 200 0.26 18.47 -22.22
N GLN A 201 1.12 18.56 -21.19
CA GLN A 201 1.76 17.40 -20.55
C GLN A 201 0.90 16.77 -19.44
N TYR A 202 -0.06 17.52 -18.89
CA TYR A 202 -0.95 17.10 -17.80
C TYR A 202 -2.40 17.32 -18.17
N SER A 203 -3.28 16.51 -17.61
CA SER A 203 -4.71 16.74 -17.69
C SER A 203 -5.42 16.38 -16.40
N ILE A 204 -6.54 17.07 -16.14
CA ILE A 204 -7.40 16.87 -14.96
C ILE A 204 -8.60 15.97 -15.25
N ASP A 205 -8.51 15.18 -16.33
CA ASP A 205 -9.57 14.32 -16.87
C ASP A 205 -9.32 12.84 -16.55
N PHE A 206 -8.65 12.53 -15.42
CA PHE A 206 -8.52 11.14 -14.98
C PHE A 206 -9.92 10.53 -14.82
N PRO A 207 -10.20 9.37 -15.44
CA PRO A 207 -11.52 8.77 -15.41
C PRO A 207 -11.85 8.31 -13.98
N LEU A 208 -12.99 8.78 -13.45
CA LEU A 208 -13.38 8.49 -12.06
C LEU A 208 -13.95 7.08 -11.87
N GLN A 209 -14.13 6.34 -12.97
CA GLN A 209 -14.53 4.93 -13.00
C GLN A 209 -13.71 4.23 -14.09
N PRO A 210 -13.55 2.89 -14.03
CA PRO A 210 -12.93 2.14 -15.11
C PRO A 210 -13.66 2.41 -16.44
N PRO A 211 -12.94 2.68 -17.54
CA PRO A 211 -13.56 3.04 -18.83
C PRO A 211 -14.35 1.88 -19.46
N SER A 212 -14.12 0.65 -19.02
CA SER A 212 -14.85 -0.55 -19.41
C SER A 212 -15.07 -1.42 -18.19
N VAL A 213 -16.31 -1.82 -17.95
CA VAL A 213 -16.66 -2.79 -16.91
C VAL A 213 -16.52 -4.20 -17.45
N PHE A 214 -15.84 -5.06 -16.69
CA PHE A 214 -15.70 -6.48 -16.96
C PHE A 214 -15.57 -7.24 -15.65
N ASP A 215 -15.47 -8.56 -15.70
CA ASP A 215 -15.13 -9.37 -14.53
C ASP A 215 -13.65 -9.14 -14.18
N TYR A 216 -13.37 -8.11 -13.38
CA TYR A 216 -12.01 -7.66 -13.07
C TYR A 216 -11.12 -8.78 -12.55
N THR A 217 -11.68 -9.70 -11.76
CA THR A 217 -10.91 -10.77 -11.09
C THR A 217 -11.04 -12.14 -11.76
N GLY A 218 -12.00 -12.32 -12.67
CA GLY A 218 -12.34 -13.64 -13.26
C GLY A 218 -11.97 -13.80 -14.74
N VAL A 219 -11.44 -12.77 -15.40
CA VAL A 219 -10.96 -12.92 -16.79
C VAL A 219 -9.63 -13.66 -16.85
N ASP A 220 -9.41 -14.39 -17.95
CA ASP A 220 -8.09 -14.98 -18.21
C ASP A 220 -7.05 -13.86 -18.33
N PRO A 221 -5.94 -13.93 -17.56
CA PRO A 221 -4.95 -12.85 -17.42
C PRO A 221 -4.36 -12.31 -18.72
N LEU A 222 -4.39 -13.07 -19.82
CA LEU A 222 -3.69 -12.78 -21.07
C LEU A 222 -4.63 -12.69 -22.29
N THR A 223 -5.93 -12.90 -22.12
CA THR A 223 -6.90 -12.91 -23.25
C THR A 223 -7.45 -11.54 -23.63
N HIS A 224 -7.29 -10.53 -22.78
CA HIS A 224 -7.84 -9.19 -23.00
C HIS A 224 -6.78 -8.21 -23.52
N ASN A 225 -7.23 -7.07 -24.09
CA ASN A 225 -6.29 -6.02 -24.50
C ASN A 225 -5.62 -5.40 -23.27
N LEU A 226 -4.34 -5.74 -23.07
CA LEU A 226 -3.53 -5.26 -21.96
C LEU A 226 -2.79 -3.94 -22.26
N ASN A 227 -3.02 -3.27 -23.39
CA ASN A 227 -2.35 -2.01 -23.71
C ASN A 227 -3.03 -0.84 -22.99
N PRO A 228 -2.34 -0.14 -22.06
CA PRO A 228 -2.88 1.02 -21.40
C PRO A 228 -2.65 2.29 -22.21
N ASN A 229 -3.40 3.34 -21.88
CA ASN A 229 -3.14 4.67 -22.42
C ASN A 229 -2.09 5.36 -21.57
N PHE A 230 -1.02 5.88 -22.18
CA PHE A 230 0.03 6.59 -21.46
C PHE A 230 -0.32 8.07 -21.34
N GLY A 231 -0.15 8.62 -20.13
CA GLY A 231 -0.32 10.05 -19.89
C GLY A 231 -0.24 10.40 -18.42
N THR A 232 -0.23 11.71 -18.13
CA THR A 232 -0.18 12.22 -16.75
C THR A 232 -1.54 12.82 -16.40
N LYS A 233 -2.46 11.95 -15.96
CA LYS A 233 -3.85 12.33 -15.66
C LYS A 233 -4.10 12.36 -14.16
N LEU A 234 -4.72 13.44 -13.68
CA LEU A 234 -5.15 13.64 -12.30
C LEU A 234 -6.66 13.87 -12.24
N PHE A 235 -7.26 13.74 -11.07
CA PHE A 235 -8.61 14.23 -10.81
C PHE A 235 -8.60 15.36 -9.78
N VAL A 236 -9.66 16.16 -9.74
CA VAL A 236 -9.75 17.34 -8.87
C VAL A 236 -10.89 17.20 -7.89
N VAL A 237 -10.68 17.68 -6.67
CA VAL A 237 -11.70 17.81 -5.61
C VAL A 237 -11.62 19.20 -4.97
N GLU A 238 -12.76 19.68 -4.47
CA GLU A 238 -12.80 20.92 -3.69
C GLU A 238 -12.29 20.65 -2.26
N TYR A 239 -11.76 21.66 -1.58
CA TYR A 239 -11.41 21.58 -0.17
C TYR A 239 -12.60 21.07 0.67
N GLY A 240 -12.34 20.14 1.57
CA GLY A 240 -13.34 19.58 2.48
C GLY A 240 -14.19 18.45 1.89
N THR A 241 -13.99 18.08 0.62
CA THR A 241 -14.69 16.95 0.00
C THR A 241 -14.49 15.67 0.83
N GLN A 242 -15.58 15.01 1.23
CA GLN A 242 -15.56 13.65 1.77
C GLN A 242 -15.45 12.64 0.63
N LEU A 243 -14.22 12.25 0.32
CA LEU A 243 -13.86 11.45 -0.83
C LEU A 243 -13.84 9.96 -0.48
N GLU A 244 -14.51 9.14 -1.28
CA GLU A 244 -14.39 7.68 -1.23
C GLU A 244 -13.64 7.18 -2.47
N ILE A 245 -12.59 6.38 -2.27
CA ILE A 245 -11.87 5.71 -3.35
C ILE A 245 -12.01 4.20 -3.16
N VAL A 246 -12.59 3.54 -4.16
CA VAL A 246 -12.62 2.08 -4.27
C VAL A 246 -11.45 1.66 -5.15
N LEU A 247 -10.54 0.86 -4.60
CA LEU A 247 -9.41 0.28 -5.29
C LEU A 247 -9.77 -1.17 -5.62
N GLN A 248 -9.82 -1.51 -6.90
CA GLN A 248 -10.20 -2.83 -7.42
C GLN A 248 -8.99 -3.46 -8.11
N ASP A 249 -8.50 -4.57 -7.59
CA ASP A 249 -7.48 -5.36 -8.28
C ASP A 249 -8.06 -6.03 -9.54
N THR A 250 -7.21 -6.32 -10.52
CA THR A 250 -7.59 -7.04 -11.74
C THR A 250 -6.73 -8.29 -11.93
N SER A 251 -7.25 -9.31 -12.61
CA SER A 251 -6.50 -10.53 -12.95
C SER A 251 -5.52 -10.35 -14.12
N PHE A 252 -5.40 -9.14 -14.66
CA PHE A 252 -4.51 -8.88 -15.78
C PHE A 252 -3.08 -9.20 -15.42
N LEU A 253 -2.48 -10.09 -16.22
CA LEU A 253 -1.12 -10.63 -16.07
C LEU A 253 -0.88 -11.46 -14.79
N ASN A 254 -1.31 -10.99 -13.61
CA ASN A 254 -1.23 -11.70 -12.33
C ASN A 254 -2.27 -11.12 -11.34
N LEU A 255 -2.87 -11.97 -10.50
CA LEU A 255 -3.62 -11.52 -9.33
C LEU A 255 -2.62 -11.19 -8.21
N GLU A 256 -2.51 -9.93 -7.82
CA GLU A 256 -1.43 -9.50 -6.92
C GLU A 256 -1.93 -8.57 -5.82
N ASN A 257 -1.32 -8.66 -4.64
CA ASN A 257 -1.57 -7.66 -3.62
C ASN A 257 -0.83 -6.37 -3.98
N HIS A 258 -1.53 -5.24 -3.91
CA HIS A 258 -0.96 -3.95 -4.29
C HIS A 258 -1.02 -2.97 -3.11
N PRO A 259 0.13 -2.56 -2.52
CA PRO A 259 0.15 -1.56 -1.46
C PRO A 259 -0.04 -0.16 -2.05
N ILE A 260 -1.27 0.35 -2.08
CA ILE A 260 -1.56 1.68 -2.60
C ILE A 260 -1.35 2.72 -1.50
N HIS A 261 -0.42 3.65 -1.77
CA HIS A 261 -0.07 4.78 -0.92
C HIS A 261 -0.71 6.07 -1.45
N VAL A 262 -1.16 6.93 -0.54
CA VAL A 262 -1.71 8.26 -0.85
C VAL A 262 -0.89 9.32 -0.13
N HIS A 263 -0.34 10.27 -0.88
CA HIS A 263 0.42 11.38 -0.32
C HIS A 263 -0.52 12.43 0.31
N GLY A 264 0.01 13.19 1.27
CA GLY A 264 -0.66 14.34 1.89
C GLY A 264 -1.84 14.02 2.80
N HIS A 265 -2.24 12.74 2.91
CA HIS A 265 -3.40 12.32 3.68
C HIS A 265 -3.15 10.95 4.31
N ASN A 266 -3.55 10.81 5.57
CA ASN A 266 -4.03 9.53 6.05
C ASN A 266 -5.49 9.35 5.63
N PHE A 267 -5.93 8.10 5.51
CA PHE A 267 -7.27 7.70 5.11
C PHE A 267 -7.79 6.55 5.97
N PHE A 268 -9.10 6.37 5.97
CA PHE A 268 -9.77 5.31 6.70
C PHE A 268 -10.11 4.16 5.77
N ILE A 269 -9.64 2.95 6.08
CA ILE A 269 -9.95 1.76 5.28
C ILE A 269 -11.28 1.18 5.79
N VAL A 270 -12.37 1.55 5.13
CA VAL A 270 -13.74 1.24 5.59
C VAL A 270 -14.21 -0.15 5.18
N GLY A 271 -13.63 -0.73 4.13
CA GLY A 271 -14.00 -2.05 3.65
C GLY A 271 -12.89 -2.71 2.84
N ARG A 272 -12.91 -4.04 2.82
CA ARG A 272 -12.07 -4.88 1.96
C ARG A 272 -12.83 -6.15 1.61
N GLY A 273 -12.58 -6.70 0.43
CA GLY A 273 -13.18 -7.95 -0.01
C GLY A 273 -12.35 -8.63 -1.09
N PHE A 274 -12.80 -9.81 -1.49
CA PHE A 274 -12.28 -10.55 -2.65
C PHE A 274 -13.34 -10.53 -3.76
N GLY A 275 -12.89 -10.74 -4.99
CA GLY A 275 -13.70 -10.63 -6.20
C GLY A 275 -13.92 -9.19 -6.64
N ASN A 276 -14.97 -8.99 -7.43
CA ASN A 276 -15.36 -7.67 -7.91
C ASN A 276 -16.17 -6.93 -6.85
N PHE A 277 -15.81 -5.69 -6.58
CA PHE A 277 -16.57 -4.79 -5.71
C PHE A 277 -18.00 -4.62 -6.21
N ASN A 278 -18.96 -4.84 -5.31
CA ASN A 278 -20.36 -4.57 -5.54
C ASN A 278 -20.83 -3.46 -4.60
N VAL A 279 -21.13 -2.30 -5.18
CA VAL A 279 -21.54 -1.11 -4.42
C VAL A 279 -22.78 -1.31 -3.55
N GLU A 280 -23.75 -2.11 -4.00
CA GLU A 280 -25.02 -2.32 -3.29
C GLU A 280 -24.86 -3.27 -2.10
N LYS A 281 -23.96 -4.25 -2.24
CA LYS A 281 -23.72 -5.29 -1.23
C LYS A 281 -22.63 -4.90 -0.24
N ASP A 282 -21.49 -4.45 -0.74
CA ASP A 282 -20.27 -4.34 0.05
C ASP A 282 -20.24 -3.10 0.93
N THR A 283 -20.89 -2.01 0.49
CA THR A 283 -20.98 -0.77 1.27
C THR A 283 -21.77 -0.94 2.57
N ALA A 284 -22.72 -1.89 2.61
CA ALA A 284 -23.46 -2.24 3.82
C ALA A 284 -22.57 -2.87 4.91
N GLY A 285 -21.45 -3.49 4.51
CA GLY A 285 -20.48 -4.11 5.41
C GLY A 285 -19.37 -3.18 5.90
N TYR A 286 -19.39 -1.89 5.54
CA TYR A 286 -18.32 -0.97 5.91
C TYR A 286 -18.22 -0.76 7.43
N ASN A 287 -16.98 -0.77 7.93
CA ASN A 287 -16.68 -0.26 9.25
C ASN A 287 -16.64 1.28 9.21
N LEU A 288 -17.71 1.92 9.66
CA LEU A 288 -17.81 3.38 9.82
C LEU A 288 -17.73 3.84 11.29
N VAL A 289 -17.29 2.95 12.17
CA VAL A 289 -17.17 3.21 13.61
C VAL A 289 -15.70 3.45 13.97
N ASP A 290 -14.83 2.52 13.61
CA ASP A 290 -13.40 2.58 13.91
C ASP A 290 -12.50 1.92 12.84
N PRO A 291 -12.72 2.22 11.54
CA PRO A 291 -11.84 1.73 10.47
C PRO A 291 -10.39 2.17 10.74
N PRO A 292 -9.38 1.36 10.41
CA PRO A 292 -7.99 1.74 10.61
C PRO A 292 -7.63 2.96 9.75
N GLU A 293 -7.04 3.96 10.39
CA GLU A 293 -6.43 5.13 9.76
C GLU A 293 -4.99 4.79 9.30
N ARG A 294 -4.70 4.98 8.02
CA ARG A 294 -3.48 4.51 7.34
C ARG A 294 -3.06 5.50 6.26
N ASN A 295 -1.81 5.45 5.82
CA ASN A 295 -1.38 6.12 4.58
C ASN A 295 -1.18 5.14 3.42
N THR A 296 -1.12 3.84 3.72
CA THR A 296 -0.92 2.78 2.71
C THR A 296 -1.85 1.60 2.97
N VAL A 297 -2.58 1.16 1.95
CA VAL A 297 -3.50 0.01 1.99
C VAL A 297 -3.02 -1.09 1.05
N GLY A 298 -2.79 -2.29 1.58
CA GLY A 298 -2.71 -3.49 0.75
C GLY A 298 -4.09 -3.79 0.17
N VAL A 299 -4.24 -3.63 -1.14
CA VAL A 299 -5.40 -4.08 -1.91
C VAL A 299 -5.23 -5.60 -2.08
N PRO A 300 -6.17 -6.43 -1.58
CA PRO A 300 -6.02 -7.88 -1.63
C PRO A 300 -5.89 -8.40 -3.06
N MET A 301 -5.05 -9.42 -3.26
CA MET A 301 -4.97 -10.13 -4.54
C MET A 301 -6.36 -10.61 -4.96
N GLY A 302 -6.76 -10.30 -6.20
CA GLY A 302 -8.08 -10.59 -6.74
C GLY A 302 -9.21 -10.03 -5.91
N GLY A 303 -9.05 -8.83 -5.35
CA GLY A 303 -10.02 -8.23 -4.45
C GLY A 303 -10.10 -6.72 -4.57
N TRP A 304 -10.62 -6.12 -3.52
CA TRP A 304 -10.82 -4.68 -3.46
C TRP A 304 -10.61 -4.15 -2.04
N ALA A 305 -10.28 -2.86 -1.97
CA ALA A 305 -10.25 -2.09 -0.72
C ALA A 305 -10.93 -0.74 -0.95
N THR A 306 -11.73 -0.30 0.02
CA THR A 306 -12.34 1.05 -0.01
C THR A 306 -11.73 1.91 1.07
N ILE A 307 -11.27 3.10 0.67
CA ILE A 307 -10.72 4.12 1.56
C ILE A 307 -11.58 5.38 1.54
N ARG A 308 -11.66 6.07 2.68
CA ARG A 308 -12.29 7.39 2.80
C ARG A 308 -11.29 8.43 3.26
N ILE A 309 -11.27 9.57 2.57
CA ILE A 309 -10.35 10.69 2.78
C ILE A 309 -11.18 11.95 3.09
N ASN A 310 -10.76 12.69 4.12
CA ASN A 310 -11.16 14.09 4.28
C ASN A 310 -10.20 14.93 3.44
N ALA A 311 -10.63 15.45 2.28
CA ALA A 311 -9.75 16.21 1.37
C ALA A 311 -9.52 17.64 1.89
N ASN A 312 -8.82 17.78 3.00
CA ASN A 312 -8.65 19.04 3.76
C ASN A 312 -7.22 19.59 3.71
N ASN A 313 -6.40 19.09 2.78
CA ASN A 313 -5.03 19.53 2.57
C ASN A 313 -4.85 20.01 1.11
N PRO A 314 -4.93 21.32 0.83
CA PRO A 314 -4.79 21.89 -0.52
C PRO A 314 -3.42 21.55 -1.13
N GLY A 315 -3.41 21.19 -2.41
CA GLY A 315 -2.18 20.83 -3.12
C GLY A 315 -2.39 19.73 -4.15
N VAL A 316 -1.28 19.15 -4.60
CA VAL A 316 -1.25 18.06 -5.58
C VAL A 316 -0.66 16.82 -4.92
N TRP A 317 -1.44 15.74 -4.87
CA TRP A 317 -1.13 14.55 -4.09
C TRP A 317 -1.05 13.31 -4.96
N PHE A 318 0.07 12.62 -4.85
CA PHE A 318 0.36 11.40 -5.61
C PHE A 318 -0.34 10.19 -4.98
N ILE A 319 -0.91 9.33 -5.82
CA ILE A 319 -1.49 8.04 -5.44
C ILE A 319 -0.77 6.97 -6.25
N HIS A 320 -0.10 6.01 -5.61
CA HIS A 320 0.70 5.04 -6.35
C HIS A 320 0.85 3.71 -5.60
N CYS A 321 1.16 2.64 -6.33
CA CYS A 321 1.55 1.37 -5.73
C CYS A 321 2.97 1.48 -5.15
N HIS A 322 3.15 1.16 -3.88
CA HIS A 322 4.43 1.24 -3.19
C HIS A 322 5.39 0.07 -3.52
N LEU A 323 5.05 -0.74 -4.53
CA LEU A 323 6.01 -1.59 -5.23
C LEU A 323 6.68 -0.72 -6.30
N GLU A 324 7.99 -0.47 -6.17
CA GLU A 324 8.71 0.51 -7.00
C GLU A 324 8.68 0.12 -8.48
N GLU A 325 8.74 -1.18 -8.78
CA GLU A 325 8.58 -1.66 -10.16
C GLU A 325 7.24 -1.21 -10.75
N HIS A 326 6.14 -1.34 -10.01
CA HIS A 326 4.81 -0.96 -10.48
C HIS A 326 4.65 0.56 -10.60
N THR A 327 5.15 1.33 -9.63
CA THR A 327 5.17 2.80 -9.75
C THR A 327 5.94 3.22 -11.01
N SER A 328 7.10 2.61 -11.26
CA SER A 328 7.91 2.90 -12.45
C SER A 328 7.23 2.51 -13.76
N TRP A 329 6.35 1.51 -13.73
CA TRP A 329 5.54 1.05 -14.85
C TRP A 329 4.27 1.88 -15.08
N GLY A 330 3.96 2.82 -14.19
CA GLY A 330 2.83 3.74 -14.32
C GLY A 330 1.60 3.37 -13.49
N LEU A 331 1.73 2.50 -12.48
CA LEU A 331 0.68 2.20 -11.50
C LEU A 331 0.51 3.37 -10.52
N ALA A 332 0.05 4.49 -11.06
CA ALA A 332 -0.12 5.72 -10.30
C ALA A 332 -1.16 6.65 -10.92
N THR A 333 -1.57 7.63 -10.14
CA THR A 333 -2.29 8.83 -10.54
C THR A 333 -2.01 9.91 -9.49
N GLY A 334 -2.77 10.99 -9.52
CA GLY A 334 -2.81 11.92 -8.40
C GLY A 334 -4.13 12.65 -8.36
N PHE A 335 -4.33 13.40 -7.30
CA PHE A 335 -5.45 14.30 -7.19
C PHE A 335 -5.05 15.67 -6.68
N ILE A 336 -5.84 16.64 -7.08
CA ILE A 336 -5.66 18.04 -6.69
C ILE A 336 -6.76 18.37 -5.70
N VAL A 337 -6.37 18.82 -4.52
CA VAL A 337 -7.29 19.47 -3.57
C VAL A 337 -7.15 20.96 -3.80
N LYS A 338 -8.21 21.61 -4.26
CA LYS A 338 -8.24 23.07 -4.43
C LYS A 338 -8.18 23.79 -3.09
N ASP A 339 -7.84 25.08 -3.17
CA ASP A 339 -7.94 26.01 -2.05
C ASP A 339 -9.39 26.12 -1.51
N GLY A 340 -9.50 26.24 -0.19
CA GLY A 340 -10.71 26.61 0.53
C GLY A 340 -10.87 28.13 0.70
N SER A 341 -11.89 28.52 1.47
CA SER A 341 -12.21 29.94 1.68
C SER A 341 -11.18 30.64 2.56
N GLU A 342 -10.73 29.98 3.63
CA GLU A 342 -9.89 30.56 4.66
C GLU A 342 -8.40 30.54 4.30
N PRO A 343 -7.57 31.49 4.80
CA PRO A 343 -6.14 31.53 4.50
C PRO A 343 -5.38 30.24 4.83
N TYR A 344 -5.75 29.54 5.92
CA TYR A 344 -5.13 28.27 6.31
C TYR A 344 -5.59 27.07 5.46
N GLN A 345 -6.57 27.28 4.59
CA GLN A 345 -7.09 26.30 3.64
C GLN A 345 -6.55 26.55 2.24
N ARG A 346 -5.44 27.28 2.10
CA ARG A 346 -4.83 27.56 0.79
C ARG A 346 -3.44 26.97 0.69
N LEU A 347 -3.06 26.60 -0.52
CA LEU A 347 -1.71 26.19 -0.84
C LEU A 347 -0.74 27.35 -0.55
N ILE A 348 0.32 27.05 0.21
CA ILE A 348 1.36 28.04 0.52
C ILE A 348 2.19 28.38 -0.73
N SER A 349 2.76 29.58 -0.74
CA SER A 349 3.71 29.99 -1.77
C SER A 349 4.90 29.03 -1.83
N PRO A 350 5.43 28.72 -3.03
CA PRO A 350 6.62 27.90 -3.16
C PRO A 350 7.83 28.59 -2.49
N PRO A 351 8.76 27.83 -1.90
CA PRO A 351 10.02 28.38 -1.40
C PRO A 351 10.84 29.06 -2.50
N ASP A 352 11.61 30.09 -2.14
CA ASP A 352 12.47 30.84 -3.08
C ASP A 352 13.58 29.97 -3.71
N ASP A 353 13.94 28.87 -3.06
CA ASP A 353 14.97 27.91 -3.46
C ASP A 353 14.39 26.64 -4.10
N LEU A 354 13.13 26.65 -4.54
CA LEU A 354 12.51 25.52 -5.24
C LEU A 354 13.36 25.11 -6.46
N PRO A 355 13.78 23.83 -6.58
CA PRO A 355 14.58 23.37 -7.72
C PRO A 355 13.88 23.62 -9.05
N ARG A 356 14.67 24.05 -10.05
CA ARG A 356 14.16 24.29 -11.40
C ARG A 356 14.03 22.98 -12.16
N CYS A 357 12.90 22.83 -12.86
CA CYS A 357 12.61 21.69 -13.73
C CYS A 357 13.47 21.68 -15.00
#